data_AF-A0A7L1WS87-F1
#
_entry.id   AF-A0A7L1WS87-F1
#
_cell.length_a   1.000
_cell.length_b   1.000
_cell.length_c   1.000
_cell.angle_alpha   90.00
_cell.angle_beta   90.00
_cell.angle_gamma   90.00
#
_symmetry.space_group_name_H-M   'P 1'
#
loop_
_entity.id
_entity.type
_entity.pdbx_description
1 polymer ?
#
loop_
_entity_poly.entity_id
_entity_poly.type
_entity_poly.pdbx_seq_one_letter_code
_entity_poly.pdbx_strand_id
1 'polypeptide(L)'
;RPTFTCGGVVSGESGFIGSEGFPGVYPPNSKCTWKITVPEGKVVVLSFRYLDLESDNLCRYDFVDIYSGHANGQRIGRFCGTVKPGALVSSSNKMLVQMTSDANTAGSGFIAKFSAAEPHERGDQYCGGRLERPSGSFHTPNWPERDYPAGVTCSWHIVAPKNQLIELKFEKFDVERDNYCRYDYVAVFNGGEINDAKRIGKYCGDSPPAPILSEKNELLVQFLSDLSLTADGFIGHYKFRPKKLPTTATPPTTTTVPATSTVKPTVALCQQKCKRSGTLESNYCSSNFVITGTVIAAVTRAGSLHATISIINVYKEGNLAIQQAGKNMSAKILVMCKQCPLIRRGLNYIIMGQVEEDGRGKVFPNSFVMSFKTKNSKILNALKNKTC
;
A
#
# COMPACT_ATOMS: atom_id res chain seq x y z
N ARG A 1 -47.92 -3.44 -12.67
CA ARG A 1 -47.05 -3.54 -11.46
C ARG A 1 -46.29 -2.23 -11.34
N PRO A 2 -46.10 -1.65 -10.14
CA PRO A 2 -45.31 -0.44 -10.00
C PRO A 2 -43.88 -0.72 -10.50
N THR A 3 -43.40 0.07 -11.44
CA THR A 3 -42.04 0.03 -11.96
C THR A 3 -41.21 1.10 -11.26
N PHE A 4 -39.95 0.77 -10.96
CA PHE A 4 -39.01 1.75 -10.43
C PHE A 4 -38.61 2.71 -11.57
N THR A 5 -38.48 3.99 -11.23
CA THR A 5 -38.04 5.05 -12.14
C THR A 5 -36.60 5.48 -11.80
N CYS A 6 -35.95 6.14 -12.75
CA CYS A 6 -34.56 6.55 -12.62
C CYS A 6 -34.38 7.64 -11.55
N GLY A 7 -33.80 7.26 -10.40
CA GLY A 7 -33.39 8.19 -9.35
C GLY A 7 -34.54 8.83 -8.57
N GLY A 8 -34.22 9.89 -7.83
CA GLY A 8 -35.18 10.69 -7.07
C GLY A 8 -34.70 11.06 -5.67
N VAL A 9 -35.49 11.88 -4.99
CA VAL A 9 -35.29 12.19 -3.56
C VAL A 9 -36.24 11.30 -2.77
N VAL A 10 -35.69 10.54 -1.82
CA VAL A 10 -36.47 9.63 -0.98
C VAL A 10 -36.23 10.00 0.47
N SER A 11 -37.30 10.14 1.25
CA SER A 11 -37.22 10.54 2.65
C SER A 11 -38.20 9.74 3.50
N GLY A 12 -37.78 9.43 4.74
CA GLY A 12 -38.60 8.68 5.69
C GLY A 12 -37.78 7.74 6.56
N GLU A 13 -38.46 7.03 7.47
CA GLU A 13 -37.85 6.04 8.37
C GLU A 13 -37.41 4.76 7.62
N SER A 14 -38.07 4.40 6.53
CA SER A 14 -37.65 3.30 5.66
C SER A 14 -38.30 3.38 4.29
N GLY A 15 -37.77 2.63 3.33
CA GLY A 15 -38.33 2.52 1.99
C GLY A 15 -37.50 1.65 1.08
N PHE A 16 -37.86 1.64 -0.21
CA PHE A 16 -37.16 0.90 -1.25
C PHE A 16 -36.71 1.84 -2.37
N ILE A 17 -35.54 1.56 -2.90
CA ILE A 17 -35.05 2.11 -4.17
C ILE A 17 -34.67 0.95 -5.08
N GLY A 18 -34.69 1.16 -6.38
CA GLY A 18 -34.32 0.15 -7.35
C GLY A 18 -33.99 0.76 -8.70
N SER A 19 -33.26 0.01 -9.51
CA SER A 19 -32.91 0.40 -10.88
C SER A 19 -34.16 0.65 -11.72
N GLU A 20 -34.04 1.54 -12.68
CA GLU A 20 -35.13 1.82 -13.62
C GLU A 20 -35.59 0.53 -14.31
N GLY A 21 -36.90 0.28 -14.32
CA GLY A 21 -37.48 -0.90 -14.95
C GLY A 21 -37.44 -2.18 -14.12
N PHE A 22 -36.80 -2.21 -12.93
CA PHE A 22 -36.75 -3.40 -12.06
C PHE A 22 -38.16 -4.00 -11.81
N PRO A 23 -38.36 -5.33 -11.92
CA PRO A 23 -37.36 -6.41 -12.08
C PRO A 23 -36.97 -6.73 -13.53
N GLY A 24 -37.32 -5.87 -14.49
CA GLY A 24 -36.84 -5.95 -15.87
C GLY A 24 -35.39 -5.49 -16.01
N VAL A 25 -34.88 -5.59 -17.24
CA VAL A 25 -33.52 -5.17 -17.60
C VAL A 25 -33.40 -3.66 -17.50
N TYR A 26 -32.35 -3.14 -16.85
CA TYR A 26 -32.13 -1.70 -16.76
C TYR A 26 -31.71 -1.11 -18.12
N PRO A 27 -32.02 0.16 -18.40
CA PRO A 27 -31.62 0.77 -19.67
C PRO A 27 -30.10 0.99 -19.75
N PRO A 28 -29.50 0.87 -20.95
CA PRO A 28 -28.10 1.20 -21.17
C PRO A 28 -27.87 2.73 -21.10
N ASN A 29 -26.62 3.16 -20.98
CA ASN A 29 -26.17 4.56 -20.96
C ASN A 29 -26.91 5.43 -19.94
N SER A 30 -27.30 4.86 -18.81
CA SER A 30 -28.16 5.50 -17.82
C SER A 30 -27.36 5.90 -16.59
N LYS A 31 -27.70 7.06 -16.02
CA LYS A 31 -27.13 7.54 -14.77
C LYS A 31 -28.23 7.96 -13.80
N CYS A 32 -28.60 7.04 -12.92
CA CYS A 32 -29.68 7.24 -11.96
C CYS A 32 -29.13 7.53 -10.58
N THR A 33 -29.69 8.54 -9.91
CA THR A 33 -29.21 9.01 -8.60
C THR A 33 -30.35 9.11 -7.60
N TRP A 34 -30.22 8.39 -6.47
CA TRP A 34 -31.16 8.45 -5.35
C TRP A 34 -30.55 9.18 -4.17
N LYS A 35 -31.21 10.26 -3.71
CA LYS A 35 -30.84 11.03 -2.52
C LYS A 35 -31.72 10.60 -1.36
N ILE A 36 -31.18 9.78 -0.47
CA ILE A 36 -31.90 9.23 0.68
C ILE A 36 -31.68 10.16 1.88
N THR A 37 -32.75 10.52 2.58
CA THR A 37 -32.71 11.28 3.84
C THR A 37 -33.56 10.60 4.89
N VAL A 38 -32.95 10.21 6.01
CA VAL A 38 -33.67 9.72 7.19
C VAL A 38 -33.80 10.85 8.22
N PRO A 39 -34.65 10.70 9.25
CA PRO A 39 -34.78 11.70 10.32
C PRO A 39 -33.43 12.10 10.93
N GLU A 40 -33.34 13.34 11.41
CA GLU A 40 -32.15 13.85 12.08
C GLU A 40 -31.82 13.04 13.33
N GLY A 41 -30.52 12.96 13.67
CA GLY A 41 -30.02 12.13 14.77
C GLY A 41 -29.78 10.66 14.41
N LYS A 42 -30.32 10.19 13.27
CA LYS A 42 -30.16 8.80 12.80
C LYS A 42 -29.14 8.65 11.67
N VAL A 43 -28.78 7.41 11.36
CA VAL A 43 -27.97 7.03 10.19
C VAL A 43 -28.80 6.22 9.19
N VAL A 44 -28.43 6.28 7.90
CA VAL A 44 -29.05 5.48 6.84
C VAL A 44 -28.39 4.11 6.80
N VAL A 45 -29.20 3.05 6.90
CA VAL A 45 -28.79 1.67 6.66
C VAL A 45 -29.39 1.22 5.33
N LEU A 46 -28.57 0.85 4.35
CA LEU A 46 -28.97 0.34 3.06
C LEU A 46 -28.66 -1.16 2.96
N SER A 47 -29.61 -1.95 2.48
CA SER A 47 -29.42 -3.39 2.27
C SER A 47 -29.96 -3.81 0.91
N PHE A 48 -29.09 -4.33 0.06
CA PHE A 48 -29.48 -4.91 -1.22
C PHE A 48 -30.30 -6.18 -1.00
N ARG A 49 -31.51 -6.21 -1.57
CA ARG A 49 -32.32 -7.43 -1.63
C ARG A 49 -31.93 -8.24 -2.86
N TYR A 50 -31.64 -7.55 -3.96
CA TYR A 50 -31.20 -8.11 -5.23
C TYR A 50 -30.16 -7.18 -5.89
N LEU A 51 -29.19 -7.77 -6.57
CA LEU A 51 -28.15 -7.08 -7.34
C LEU A 51 -27.75 -8.01 -8.51
N ASP A 52 -27.85 -7.50 -9.73
CA ASP A 52 -27.47 -8.18 -10.98
C ASP A 52 -27.10 -7.11 -12.01
N LEU A 53 -25.83 -6.71 -11.99
CA LEU A 53 -25.25 -5.75 -12.94
C LEU A 53 -24.24 -6.47 -13.83
N GLU A 54 -23.83 -5.82 -14.94
CA GLU A 54 -22.68 -6.32 -15.69
C GLU A 54 -21.48 -6.50 -14.77
N SER A 55 -20.80 -7.61 -14.99
CA SER A 55 -19.63 -8.02 -14.24
C SER A 55 -18.36 -7.47 -14.93
N ASP A 56 -17.63 -6.58 -14.24
CA ASP A 56 -16.22 -6.25 -14.57
C ASP A 56 -15.32 -6.30 -13.32
N ASN A 57 -14.06 -6.73 -13.50
CA ASN A 57 -13.07 -6.85 -12.42
C ASN A 57 -12.81 -5.56 -11.64
N LEU A 58 -13.05 -4.40 -12.26
CA LEU A 58 -12.85 -3.09 -11.64
C LEU A 58 -14.17 -2.31 -11.55
N CYS A 59 -15.31 -2.96 -11.82
CA CYS A 59 -16.63 -2.35 -11.96
C CYS A 59 -16.58 -1.06 -12.81
N ARG A 60 -15.99 -1.14 -14.01
CA ARG A 60 -15.78 0.01 -14.90
C ARG A 60 -16.96 0.33 -15.81
N TYR A 61 -17.73 -0.69 -16.17
CA TYR A 61 -18.86 -0.58 -17.09
C TYR A 61 -20.12 -0.23 -16.29
N ASP A 62 -20.79 -1.23 -15.74
CA ASP A 62 -21.98 -1.05 -14.91
C ASP A 62 -21.66 -1.15 -13.42
N PHE A 63 -22.12 -0.18 -12.63
CA PHE A 63 -21.88 -0.17 -11.20
C PHE A 63 -22.89 0.65 -10.40
N VAL A 64 -22.96 0.36 -9.11
CA VAL A 64 -23.61 1.20 -8.11
C VAL A 64 -22.56 1.74 -7.15
N ASP A 65 -22.39 3.06 -7.15
CA ASP A 65 -21.60 3.78 -6.15
C ASP A 65 -22.50 4.22 -4.98
N ILE A 66 -22.01 4.03 -3.75
CA ILE A 66 -22.69 4.42 -2.52
C ILE A 66 -21.84 5.42 -1.76
N TYR A 67 -22.41 6.57 -1.44
CA TYR A 67 -21.71 7.63 -0.71
C TYR A 67 -22.41 7.97 0.60
N SER A 68 -21.60 8.28 1.61
CA SER A 68 -22.07 8.82 2.87
C SER A 68 -22.30 10.33 2.76
N GLY A 69 -23.57 10.76 2.72
CA GLY A 69 -23.98 12.14 2.43
C GLY A 69 -24.56 12.34 1.02
N HIS A 70 -25.08 13.53 0.72
CA HIS A 70 -25.67 13.85 -0.61
C HIS A 70 -24.70 14.47 -1.61
N ALA A 71 -23.68 15.20 -1.15
CA ALA A 71 -22.71 15.91 -1.98
C ALA A 71 -21.35 15.90 -1.28
N ASN A 72 -20.26 15.72 -2.04
CA ASN A 72 -18.90 15.58 -1.52
C ASN A 72 -18.76 14.49 -0.44
N GLY A 73 -19.69 13.54 -0.41
CA GLY A 73 -19.70 12.43 0.53
C GLY A 73 -18.56 11.45 0.22
N GLN A 74 -17.98 10.85 1.25
CA GLN A 74 -17.00 9.78 1.06
C GLN A 74 -17.70 8.56 0.46
N ARG A 75 -17.10 7.97 -0.58
CA ARG A 75 -17.59 6.71 -1.14
C ARG A 75 -17.38 5.59 -0.11
N ILE A 76 -18.48 4.93 0.25
CA ILE A 76 -18.49 3.72 1.08
C ILE A 76 -17.94 2.58 0.21
N GLY A 77 -18.58 2.32 -0.92
CA GLY A 77 -18.08 1.34 -1.88
C GLY A 77 -18.68 1.48 -3.27
N ARG A 78 -18.07 0.74 -4.20
CA ARG A 78 -18.57 0.48 -5.55
C ARG A 78 -18.87 -1.00 -5.69
N PHE A 79 -20.01 -1.32 -6.30
CA PHE A 79 -20.51 -2.68 -6.46
C PHE A 79 -20.96 -2.94 -7.90
N CYS A 80 -20.66 -4.12 -8.44
CA CYS A 80 -21.15 -4.64 -9.71
C CYS A 80 -21.32 -6.17 -9.65
N GLY A 81 -21.72 -6.80 -10.76
CA GLY A 81 -22.00 -8.24 -10.79
C GLY A 81 -23.21 -8.65 -9.94
N THR A 82 -23.14 -9.85 -9.36
CA THR A 82 -24.27 -10.49 -8.64
C THR A 82 -24.06 -10.64 -7.13
N VAL A 83 -22.86 -10.32 -6.64
CA VAL A 83 -22.51 -10.49 -5.22
C VAL A 83 -23.01 -9.28 -4.42
N LYS A 84 -23.96 -9.53 -3.51
CA LYS A 84 -24.51 -8.48 -2.66
C LYS A 84 -23.56 -8.18 -1.49
N PRO A 85 -23.28 -6.90 -1.21
CA PRO A 85 -22.60 -6.55 0.04
C PRO A 85 -23.51 -6.79 1.24
N GLY A 86 -22.91 -6.80 2.43
CA GLY A 86 -23.62 -6.66 3.71
C GLY A 86 -24.35 -5.31 3.83
N ALA A 87 -24.94 -5.06 4.99
CA ALA A 87 -25.62 -3.79 5.23
C ALA A 87 -24.63 -2.62 5.18
N LEU A 88 -24.94 -1.61 4.37
CA LEU A 88 -24.15 -0.39 4.23
C LEU A 88 -24.70 0.67 5.17
N VAL A 89 -23.84 1.34 5.93
CA VAL A 89 -24.26 2.36 6.89
C VAL A 89 -23.59 3.69 6.57
N SER A 90 -24.34 4.79 6.54
CA SER A 90 -23.78 6.14 6.39
C SER A 90 -23.27 6.71 7.71
N SER A 91 -22.42 7.71 7.63
CA SER A 91 -21.94 8.50 8.79
C SER A 91 -22.84 9.67 9.17
N SER A 92 -23.94 9.89 8.43
CA SER A 92 -24.93 10.94 8.69
C SER A 92 -26.34 10.43 8.35
N ASN A 93 -27.36 11.26 8.55
CA ASN A 93 -28.74 10.97 8.15
C ASN A 93 -28.98 11.03 6.62
N LYS A 94 -27.91 11.12 5.82
CA LYS A 94 -27.96 11.26 4.37
C LYS A 94 -27.10 10.21 3.68
N MET A 95 -27.61 9.66 2.58
CA MET A 95 -26.88 8.74 1.72
C MET A 95 -27.22 9.02 0.25
N LEU A 96 -26.22 8.94 -0.62
CA LEU A 96 -26.37 9.03 -2.06
C LEU A 96 -26.09 7.66 -2.67
N VAL A 97 -27.03 7.18 -3.49
CA VAL A 97 -26.87 5.97 -4.30
C VAL A 97 -26.86 6.40 -5.75
N GLN A 98 -25.83 6.00 -6.51
CA GLN A 98 -25.72 6.33 -7.93
C GLN A 98 -25.45 5.07 -8.72
N MET A 99 -26.37 4.71 -9.63
CA MET A 99 -26.15 3.65 -10.61
C MET A 99 -25.73 4.28 -11.94
N THR A 100 -24.70 3.72 -12.56
CA THR A 100 -24.24 4.08 -13.91
C THR A 100 -24.22 2.80 -14.75
N SER A 101 -24.75 2.87 -15.97
CA SER A 101 -24.65 1.79 -16.97
C SER A 101 -23.99 2.29 -18.26
N ASP A 102 -23.34 1.39 -18.98
CA ASP A 102 -22.72 1.64 -20.28
C ASP A 102 -23.62 1.22 -21.45
N ALA A 103 -23.08 1.17 -22.68
CA ALA A 103 -23.87 0.88 -23.88
C ALA A 103 -24.21 -0.60 -24.10
N ASN A 104 -23.51 -1.54 -23.46
CA ASN A 104 -23.58 -2.97 -23.78
C ASN A 104 -23.76 -3.81 -22.52
N THR A 105 -24.42 -4.96 -22.66
CA THR A 105 -24.72 -5.88 -21.56
C THR A 105 -25.63 -5.24 -20.51
N ALA A 106 -26.61 -6.00 -20.02
CA ALA A 106 -27.43 -5.53 -18.91
C ALA A 106 -27.99 -6.73 -18.16
N GLY A 107 -28.07 -6.59 -16.84
CA GLY A 107 -28.73 -7.51 -15.94
C GLY A 107 -30.11 -7.02 -15.53
N SER A 108 -30.70 -7.67 -14.53
CA SER A 108 -32.00 -7.27 -13.97
C SER A 108 -31.90 -6.07 -13.02
N GLY A 109 -30.69 -5.60 -12.74
CA GLY A 109 -30.42 -4.40 -11.95
C GLY A 109 -30.46 -4.65 -10.45
N PHE A 110 -31.04 -3.73 -9.68
CA PHE A 110 -31.04 -3.86 -8.22
C PHE A 110 -32.33 -3.40 -7.58
N ILE A 111 -32.61 -3.95 -6.39
CA ILE A 111 -33.55 -3.38 -5.43
C ILE A 111 -32.92 -3.41 -4.04
N ALA A 112 -32.95 -2.28 -3.36
CA ALA A 112 -32.39 -2.10 -2.02
C ALA A 112 -33.43 -1.49 -1.08
N LYS A 113 -33.42 -1.97 0.17
CA LYS A 113 -34.21 -1.38 1.26
C LYS A 113 -33.30 -0.42 2.03
N PHE A 114 -33.78 0.79 2.32
CA PHE A 114 -33.16 1.66 3.31
C PHE A 114 -34.00 1.73 4.58
N SER A 115 -33.34 1.98 5.71
CA SER A 115 -33.97 2.24 7.01
C SER A 115 -33.13 3.19 7.85
N ALA A 116 -33.78 3.97 8.70
CA ALA A 116 -33.12 4.74 9.75
C ALA A 116 -32.72 3.82 10.91
N ALA A 117 -31.54 4.04 11.47
CA ALA A 117 -31.08 3.38 12.69
C ALA A 117 -30.37 4.38 13.59
N GLU A 118 -30.31 4.09 14.89
CA GLU A 118 -29.50 4.91 15.79
C GLU A 118 -28.01 4.75 15.44
N PRO A 119 -27.20 5.82 15.50
CA PRO A 119 -25.78 5.78 15.10
C PRO A 119 -24.92 4.75 15.85
N HIS A 120 -25.40 4.26 16.99
CA HIS A 120 -24.66 3.33 17.87
C HIS A 120 -25.28 1.94 17.92
N GLU A 121 -26.48 1.75 17.39
CA GLU A 121 -27.15 0.45 17.41
C GLU A 121 -26.50 -0.55 16.46
N ARG A 122 -25.99 -0.09 15.31
CA ARG A 122 -25.41 -0.98 14.32
C ARG A 122 -23.89 -1.01 14.32
N GLY A 123 -23.21 0.02 14.84
CA GLY A 123 -21.74 0.08 14.99
C GLY A 123 -20.90 -0.01 13.72
N ASP A 124 -21.41 -0.66 12.67
CA ASP A 124 -20.65 -1.21 11.57
C ASP A 124 -21.03 -0.46 10.30
N GLN A 125 -20.14 0.43 9.89
CA GLN A 125 -20.09 0.84 8.50
C GLN A 125 -19.55 -0.34 7.70
N TYR A 126 -20.21 -0.70 6.60
CA TYR A 126 -19.57 -1.53 5.58
C TYR A 126 -18.21 -0.92 5.19
N CYS A 127 -17.38 -1.64 4.43
CA CYS A 127 -16.03 -1.16 4.16
C CYS A 127 -15.98 0.28 3.61
N GLY A 128 -14.85 0.94 3.84
CA GLY A 128 -14.60 2.33 3.48
C GLY A 128 -15.05 3.34 4.54
N GLY A 129 -15.07 4.62 4.13
CA GLY A 129 -15.47 5.74 5.00
C GLY A 129 -14.30 6.63 5.43
N ARG A 130 -14.61 7.62 6.26
CA ARG A 130 -13.67 8.63 6.72
C ARG A 130 -13.32 8.38 8.18
N LEU A 131 -12.02 8.31 8.48
CA LEU A 131 -11.49 7.89 9.77
C LEU A 131 -10.67 9.02 10.40
N GLU A 132 -11.24 9.69 11.41
CA GLU A 132 -10.67 10.90 12.02
C GLU A 132 -10.29 10.74 13.50
N ARG A 133 -10.55 9.55 14.07
CA ARG A 133 -10.21 9.27 15.48
C ARG A 133 -8.70 9.09 15.65
N PRO A 134 -8.12 9.41 16.82
CA PRO A 134 -6.67 9.27 17.05
C PRO A 134 -6.10 7.87 16.81
N SER A 135 -6.94 6.85 16.93
CA SER A 135 -6.65 5.47 16.56
C SER A 135 -7.95 4.74 16.25
N GLY A 136 -7.84 3.66 15.49
CA GLY A 136 -8.95 2.75 15.21
C GLY A 136 -8.52 1.60 14.34
N SER A 137 -9.49 0.80 13.95
CA SER A 137 -9.33 -0.34 13.04
C SER A 137 -10.29 -0.23 11.86
N PHE A 138 -9.97 -0.96 10.80
CA PHE A 138 -10.82 -1.16 9.64
C PHE A 138 -10.51 -2.53 9.03
N HIS A 139 -11.46 -3.13 8.34
CA HIS A 139 -11.32 -4.49 7.82
C HIS A 139 -12.08 -4.65 6.50
N THR A 140 -11.77 -5.71 5.78
CA THR A 140 -12.56 -6.13 4.62
C THR A 140 -14.00 -6.44 5.01
N PRO A 141 -14.96 -6.34 4.07
CA PRO A 141 -16.31 -6.82 4.33
C PRO A 141 -16.33 -8.27 4.80
N ASN A 142 -17.34 -8.62 5.61
CA ASN A 142 -17.58 -9.96 6.16
C ASN A 142 -16.50 -10.52 7.10
N TRP A 143 -15.43 -9.76 7.36
CA TRP A 143 -14.40 -10.13 8.32
C TRP A 143 -14.93 -10.08 9.76
N PRO A 144 -14.54 -11.02 10.64
CA PRO A 144 -13.72 -12.22 10.39
C PRO A 144 -14.54 -13.47 10.00
N GLU A 145 -15.86 -13.36 9.88
CA GLU A 145 -16.73 -14.54 9.79
C GLU A 145 -16.67 -15.25 8.42
N ARG A 146 -16.41 -14.52 7.33
CA ARG A 146 -16.35 -15.05 5.97
C ARG A 146 -15.42 -14.21 5.09
N ASP A 147 -15.03 -14.81 3.96
CA ASP A 147 -14.32 -14.13 2.88
C ASP A 147 -15.00 -12.83 2.44
N TYR A 148 -14.15 -11.91 1.96
CA TYR A 148 -14.64 -10.70 1.32
C TYR A 148 -15.39 -11.04 0.02
N PRO A 149 -16.36 -10.22 -0.40
CA PRO A 149 -17.08 -10.40 -1.66
C PRO A 149 -16.24 -10.03 -2.88
N ALA A 150 -16.49 -10.72 -3.99
CA ALA A 150 -15.95 -10.40 -5.30
C ALA A 150 -16.55 -9.10 -5.88
N GLY A 151 -15.79 -8.37 -6.70
CA GLY A 151 -16.23 -7.18 -7.43
C GLY A 151 -16.46 -5.97 -6.53
N VAL A 152 -15.72 -5.84 -5.43
CA VAL A 152 -15.92 -4.77 -4.45
C VAL A 152 -14.74 -3.83 -4.41
N THR A 153 -15.02 -2.53 -4.41
CA THR A 153 -14.03 -1.49 -4.14
C THR A 153 -14.37 -0.74 -2.87
N CYS A 154 -13.48 -0.81 -1.87
CA CYS A 154 -13.57 -0.09 -0.60
C CYS A 154 -12.55 1.05 -0.55
N SER A 155 -12.85 2.14 0.16
CA SER A 155 -11.91 3.27 0.29
C SER A 155 -12.01 3.92 1.68
N TRP A 156 -10.94 3.80 2.48
CA TRP A 156 -10.81 4.42 3.79
C TRP A 156 -9.90 5.64 3.72
N HIS A 157 -10.45 6.81 4.02
CA HIS A 157 -9.73 8.06 4.09
C HIS A 157 -9.40 8.40 5.55
N ILE A 158 -8.16 8.18 5.95
CA ILE A 158 -7.68 8.46 7.30
C ILE A 158 -7.15 9.88 7.34
N VAL A 159 -7.72 10.71 8.22
CA VAL A 159 -7.36 12.13 8.33
C VAL A 159 -6.99 12.47 9.75
N ALA A 160 -5.70 12.70 9.95
CA ALA A 160 -5.13 13.18 11.19
C ALA A 160 -5.12 14.72 11.24
N PRO A 161 -5.01 15.31 12.44
CA PRO A 161 -4.65 16.71 12.62
C PRO A 161 -3.37 17.09 11.86
N LYS A 162 -3.27 18.33 11.38
CA LYS A 162 -2.15 18.80 10.52
C LYS A 162 -0.74 18.62 11.11
N ASN A 163 -0.62 18.51 12.43
CA ASN A 163 0.61 18.30 13.17
C ASN A 163 0.90 16.82 13.49
N GLN A 164 0.14 15.89 12.94
CA GLN A 164 0.28 14.46 13.18
C GLN A 164 0.47 13.69 11.86
N LEU A 165 1.14 12.54 11.98
CA LEU A 165 1.31 11.53 10.94
C LEU A 165 0.46 10.31 11.30
N ILE A 166 0.26 9.42 10.33
CA ILE A 166 -0.57 8.23 10.46
C ILE A 166 0.35 7.01 10.35
N GLU A 167 0.39 6.19 11.40
CA GLU A 167 1.01 4.86 11.37
C GLU A 167 -0.09 3.82 11.10
N LEU A 168 0.05 3.06 10.01
CA LEU A 168 -0.86 2.00 9.59
C LEU A 168 -0.15 0.64 9.71
N LYS A 169 -0.85 -0.35 10.27
CA LYS A 169 -0.39 -1.72 10.44
C LYS A 169 -1.51 -2.70 10.11
N PHE A 170 -1.20 -3.76 9.37
CA PHE A 170 -2.12 -4.88 9.19
C PHE A 170 -1.75 -5.97 10.19
N GLU A 171 -2.75 -6.45 10.95
CA GLU A 171 -2.55 -7.55 11.89
C GLU A 171 -2.74 -8.90 11.21
N LYS A 172 -3.83 -9.03 10.45
CA LYS A 172 -4.09 -10.16 9.54
C LYS A 172 -4.25 -9.63 8.13
N PHE A 173 -3.78 -10.41 7.17
CA PHE A 173 -3.78 -10.05 5.77
C PHE A 173 -3.76 -11.30 4.91
N ASP A 174 -4.86 -11.59 4.25
CA ASP A 174 -5.00 -12.65 3.27
C ASP A 174 -5.90 -12.16 2.13
N VAL A 175 -5.27 -11.80 1.01
CA VAL A 175 -5.90 -11.27 -0.20
C VAL A 175 -5.39 -12.12 -1.36
N GLU A 176 -6.21 -12.35 -2.38
CA GLU A 176 -5.87 -13.23 -3.50
C GLU A 176 -4.42 -13.04 -4.00
N ARG A 177 -3.66 -14.14 -4.02
CA ARG A 177 -2.23 -14.09 -4.32
C ARG A 177 -2.00 -13.99 -5.83
N ASP A 178 -1.41 -12.89 -6.28
CA ASP A 178 -0.83 -12.76 -7.62
C ASP A 178 0.57 -12.15 -7.54
N ASN A 179 1.48 -12.56 -8.44
CA ASN A 179 2.86 -12.07 -8.48
C ASN A 179 2.97 -10.55 -8.70
N TYR A 180 1.92 -9.92 -9.24
CA TYR A 180 1.85 -8.49 -9.52
C TYR A 180 0.62 -7.83 -8.89
N CYS A 181 -0.10 -8.55 -8.02
CA CYS A 181 -1.36 -8.13 -7.41
C CYS A 181 -2.35 -7.56 -8.44
N ARG A 182 -2.54 -8.22 -9.58
CA ARG A 182 -3.36 -7.71 -10.68
C ARG A 182 -4.86 -7.89 -10.47
N TYR A 183 -5.24 -8.91 -9.71
CA TYR A 183 -6.61 -9.25 -9.37
C TYR A 183 -6.99 -8.48 -8.10
N ASP A 184 -6.94 -9.14 -6.94
CA ASP A 184 -7.24 -8.48 -5.67
C ASP A 184 -6.03 -7.80 -5.06
N TYR A 185 -6.25 -6.63 -4.45
CA TYR A 185 -5.18 -5.91 -3.78
C TYR A 185 -5.65 -4.83 -2.81
N VAL A 186 -4.75 -4.48 -1.90
CA VAL A 186 -4.80 -3.26 -1.10
C VAL A 186 -3.75 -2.29 -1.62
N ALA A 187 -4.18 -1.09 -2.02
CA ALA A 187 -3.31 0.02 -2.39
C ALA A 187 -3.35 1.11 -1.33
N VAL A 188 -2.19 1.66 -0.97
CA VAL A 188 -2.08 2.72 0.02
C VAL A 188 -1.44 3.94 -0.62
N PHE A 189 -2.02 5.13 -0.41
CA PHE A 189 -1.60 6.38 -1.03
C PHE A 189 -1.32 7.45 0.03
N ASN A 190 -0.25 8.23 -0.18
CA ASN A 190 0.04 9.43 0.60
C ASN A 190 -0.90 10.57 0.17
N GLY A 191 -1.83 10.97 1.05
CA GLY A 191 -2.86 11.98 0.76
C GLY A 191 -4.28 11.41 0.81
N GLY A 192 -5.27 12.24 0.46
CA GLY A 192 -6.69 11.88 0.47
C GLY A 192 -7.27 11.37 -0.84
N GLU A 193 -6.46 11.21 -1.88
CA GLU A 193 -6.92 10.87 -3.23
C GLU A 193 -6.11 9.72 -3.85
N ILE A 194 -6.74 8.98 -4.75
CA ILE A 194 -6.08 7.94 -5.54
C ILE A 194 -5.16 8.63 -6.54
N ASN A 195 -3.85 8.47 -6.35
CA ASN A 195 -2.84 9.05 -7.21
C ASN A 195 -1.63 8.13 -7.27
N ASP A 196 -1.39 7.50 -8.43
CA ASP A 196 -0.29 6.55 -8.61
C ASP A 196 1.09 7.13 -8.30
N ALA A 197 1.31 8.44 -8.53
CA ALA A 197 2.57 9.10 -8.19
C ALA A 197 2.80 9.23 -6.67
N LYS A 198 1.73 9.10 -5.87
CA LYS A 198 1.76 9.10 -4.40
C LYS A 198 1.43 7.73 -3.80
N ARG A 199 1.42 6.67 -4.61
CA ARG A 199 1.18 5.31 -4.12
C ARG A 199 2.39 4.82 -3.31
N ILE A 200 2.14 4.50 -2.04
CA ILE A 200 3.13 3.90 -1.15
C ILE A 200 3.39 2.45 -1.54
N GLY A 201 2.32 1.71 -1.82
CA GLY A 201 2.42 0.31 -2.22
C GLY A 201 1.11 -0.29 -2.68
N LYS A 202 1.23 -1.49 -3.25
CA LYS A 202 0.16 -2.38 -3.68
C LYS A 202 0.47 -3.76 -3.10
N TYR A 203 -0.48 -4.33 -2.38
CA TYR A 203 -0.27 -5.51 -1.53
C TYR A 203 -1.35 -6.55 -1.79
N CYS A 204 -0.95 -7.83 -1.82
CA CYS A 204 -1.80 -9.01 -1.97
C CYS A 204 -1.05 -10.23 -1.42
N GLY A 205 -1.71 -11.39 -1.34
CA GLY A 205 -1.20 -12.60 -0.70
C GLY A 205 -1.55 -12.69 0.79
N ASP A 206 -0.90 -13.61 1.48
CA ASP A 206 -1.19 -14.06 2.85
C ASP A 206 -0.25 -13.46 3.92
N SER A 207 0.56 -12.47 3.53
CA SER A 207 1.59 -11.90 4.39
C SER A 207 1.32 -10.41 4.60
N PRO A 208 1.13 -9.95 5.85
CA PRO A 208 0.87 -8.54 6.11
C PRO A 208 2.07 -7.68 5.70
N PRO A 209 1.84 -6.54 5.04
CA PRO A 209 2.92 -5.64 4.67
C PRO A 209 3.56 -5.01 5.92
N ALA A 210 4.80 -4.56 5.76
CA ALA A 210 5.51 -3.82 6.82
C ALA A 210 4.71 -2.56 7.24
N PRO A 211 4.83 -2.12 8.50
CA PRO A 211 4.16 -0.92 8.98
C PRO A 211 4.40 0.30 8.08
N ILE A 212 3.32 0.99 7.73
CA ILE A 212 3.34 2.15 6.84
C ILE A 212 3.23 3.43 7.67
N LEU A 213 4.11 4.39 7.41
CA LEU A 213 4.04 5.73 8.01
C LEU A 213 3.74 6.75 6.92
N SER A 214 2.72 7.57 7.11
CA SER A 214 2.37 8.63 6.17
C SER A 214 3.41 9.77 6.17
N GLU A 215 3.51 10.48 5.04
CA GLU A 215 4.35 11.69 4.94
C GLU A 215 3.64 12.96 5.46
N LYS A 216 2.31 12.96 5.41
CA LYS A 216 1.43 14.07 5.80
C LYS A 216 0.35 13.56 6.76
N ASN A 217 -0.64 14.41 7.03
CA ASN A 217 -1.75 14.11 7.92
C ASN A 217 -2.91 13.36 7.25
N GLU A 218 -2.74 12.86 6.02
CA GLU A 218 -3.76 12.13 5.29
C GLU A 218 -3.18 10.87 4.66
N LEU A 219 -3.95 9.79 4.72
CA LEU A 219 -3.63 8.50 4.11
C LEU A 219 -4.91 7.92 3.52
N LEU A 220 -4.84 7.45 2.28
CA LEU A 220 -5.96 6.76 1.62
C LEU A 220 -5.59 5.28 1.44
N VAL A 221 -6.47 4.40 1.92
CA VAL A 221 -6.37 2.96 1.73
C VAL A 221 -7.50 2.52 0.81
N GLN A 222 -7.17 1.87 -0.30
CA GLN A 222 -8.12 1.30 -1.24
C GLN A 222 -7.98 -0.22 -1.24
N PHE A 223 -9.08 -0.93 -1.06
CA PHE A 223 -9.16 -2.36 -1.33
C PHE A 223 -9.99 -2.58 -2.59
N LEU A 224 -9.51 -3.48 -3.45
CA LEU A 224 -10.20 -3.87 -4.67
C LEU A 224 -10.20 -5.41 -4.75
N SER A 225 -11.37 -5.99 -4.99
CA SER A 225 -11.53 -7.38 -5.40
C SER A 225 -12.09 -7.48 -6.82
N ASP A 226 -11.58 -8.44 -7.57
CA ASP A 226 -12.06 -8.84 -8.88
C ASP A 226 -13.28 -9.78 -8.75
N LEU A 227 -13.83 -10.27 -9.86
CA LEU A 227 -15.09 -11.01 -9.87
C LEU A 227 -14.98 -12.50 -9.49
N SER A 228 -13.79 -12.95 -9.13
CA SER A 228 -13.48 -14.33 -8.80
C SER A 228 -12.58 -14.42 -7.58
N LEU A 229 -12.35 -15.65 -7.09
CA LEU A 229 -11.34 -15.99 -6.08
C LEU A 229 -11.26 -15.01 -4.89
N THR A 230 -12.05 -15.28 -3.86
CA THR A 230 -12.00 -14.53 -2.60
C THR A 230 -11.06 -15.19 -1.60
N ALA A 231 -10.72 -14.47 -0.53
CA ALA A 231 -9.91 -14.96 0.58
C ALA A 231 -10.42 -14.38 1.92
N ASP A 232 -9.82 -14.76 3.04
CA ASP A 232 -10.27 -14.36 4.38
C ASP A 232 -10.37 -12.83 4.50
N GLY A 233 -9.41 -12.09 3.91
CA GLY A 233 -9.34 -10.64 3.93
C GLY A 233 -8.35 -10.09 4.95
N PHE A 234 -8.59 -8.89 5.47
CA PHE A 234 -7.64 -8.24 6.37
C PHE A 234 -8.32 -7.44 7.48
N ILE A 235 -7.57 -7.23 8.57
CA ILE A 235 -7.84 -6.19 9.56
C ILE A 235 -6.60 -5.29 9.73
N GLY A 236 -6.81 -4.00 9.49
CA GLY A 236 -5.83 -2.93 9.62
C GLY A 236 -6.11 -2.06 10.84
N HIS A 237 -5.05 -1.61 11.49
CA HIS A 237 -5.06 -0.70 12.62
C HIS A 237 -4.27 0.54 12.29
N TYR A 238 -4.82 1.70 12.63
CA TYR A 238 -4.14 2.97 12.47
C TYR A 238 -4.06 3.73 13.79
N LYS A 239 -3.02 4.55 13.91
CA LYS A 239 -2.87 5.49 15.01
C LYS A 239 -2.12 6.74 14.59
N PHE A 240 -2.48 7.87 15.19
CA PHE A 240 -1.84 9.13 14.93
C PHE A 240 -0.57 9.25 15.76
N ARG A 241 0.47 9.78 15.14
CA ARG A 241 1.78 10.03 15.74
C ARG A 241 2.09 11.51 15.66
N PRO A 242 2.65 12.13 16.71
CA PRO A 242 3.15 13.49 16.61
C PRO A 242 4.15 13.58 15.45
N LYS A 243 3.97 14.55 14.56
CA LYS A 243 5.01 14.91 13.61
C LYS A 243 6.16 15.47 14.46
N LYS A 244 7.31 14.79 14.51
CA LYS A 244 8.51 15.39 15.13
C LYS A 244 8.78 16.70 14.37
N LEU A 245 8.43 17.84 14.97
CA LEU A 245 8.90 19.12 14.47
C LEU A 245 10.43 19.10 14.62
N PRO A 246 11.19 19.60 13.63
CA PRO A 246 12.54 20.04 13.90
C PRO A 246 12.42 21.17 14.94
N THR A 247 12.74 20.87 16.20
CA THR A 247 12.84 21.89 17.24
C THR A 247 13.94 22.83 16.80
N THR A 248 13.55 24.03 16.36
CA THR A 248 14.48 25.15 16.18
C THR A 248 14.76 25.69 17.57
N ALA A 249 15.58 24.96 18.34
CA ALA A 249 16.25 25.51 19.49
C ALA A 249 17.62 25.98 18.98
N THR A 250 17.74 27.27 18.73
CA THR A 250 19.03 27.94 18.52
C THR A 250 19.86 27.76 19.78
N PRO A 251 20.99 27.02 19.77
CA PRO A 251 21.95 27.10 20.85
C PRO A 251 22.76 28.39 20.67
N PRO A 252 23.06 29.14 21.73
CA PRO A 252 23.95 30.29 21.63
C PRO A 252 25.31 29.84 21.10
N THR A 253 25.81 30.60 20.13
CA THR A 253 27.15 30.49 19.59
C THR A 253 28.15 30.76 20.71
N THR A 254 28.87 29.73 21.14
CA THR A 254 30.17 29.93 21.78
C THR A 254 31.14 28.87 21.29
N THR A 255 32.12 29.38 20.56
CA THR A 255 33.26 28.71 19.99
C THR A 255 34.11 28.09 21.09
N THR A 256 34.24 26.76 21.10
CA THR A 256 35.52 26.06 21.36
C THR A 256 35.33 24.57 21.05
N VAL A 257 36.07 24.10 20.04
CA VAL A 257 36.25 22.68 19.70
C VAL A 257 37.32 22.09 20.65
N PRO A 258 37.14 20.88 21.19
CA PRO A 258 37.88 19.70 20.67
C PRO A 258 37.12 18.35 20.57
N ALA A 259 37.33 17.70 19.41
CA ALA A 259 37.14 16.32 18.91
C ALA A 259 36.62 15.19 19.85
N THR A 260 35.66 14.32 19.47
CA THR A 260 35.73 13.15 18.54
C THR A 260 34.31 12.49 18.48
N SER A 261 33.81 11.73 17.50
CA SER A 261 34.30 11.13 16.25
C SER A 261 33.10 10.71 15.35
N THR A 262 32.60 11.59 14.48
CA THR A 262 31.96 11.12 13.24
C THR A 262 33.04 11.05 12.17
N VAL A 263 33.38 9.82 11.77
CA VAL A 263 34.36 9.58 10.71
C VAL A 263 33.77 10.10 9.40
N LYS A 264 34.06 11.37 9.06
CA LYS A 264 34.24 11.77 7.66
C LYS A 264 35.32 10.86 7.07
N PRO A 265 35.24 10.46 5.80
CA PRO A 265 36.34 9.73 5.18
C PRO A 265 37.58 10.62 5.28
N THR A 266 38.48 10.30 6.19
CA THR A 266 39.77 10.97 6.26
C THR A 266 40.49 10.69 4.96
N VAL A 267 41.23 11.68 4.46
CA VAL A 267 42.10 11.51 3.29
C VAL A 267 42.98 10.26 3.44
N ALA A 268 43.34 9.88 4.67
CA ALA A 268 44.04 8.64 5.02
C ALA A 268 43.30 7.32 4.68
N LEU A 269 41.97 7.25 4.85
CA LEU A 269 41.16 6.05 4.55
C LEU A 269 41.13 5.77 3.04
N CYS A 270 41.12 6.82 2.22
CA CYS A 270 41.15 6.71 0.76
C CYS A 270 42.57 6.70 0.16
N GLN A 271 43.62 6.84 0.97
CA GLN A 271 45.03 6.65 0.57
C GLN A 271 45.51 5.20 0.71
N GLN A 272 44.74 4.34 1.39
CA GLN A 272 45.08 2.92 1.53
C GLN A 272 44.98 2.20 0.18
N LYS A 273 46.06 1.50 -0.23
CA LYS A 273 46.04 0.62 -1.40
C LYS A 273 45.02 -0.50 -1.18
N CYS A 274 44.27 -0.89 -2.22
CA CYS A 274 43.34 -2.02 -2.19
C CYS A 274 44.06 -3.32 -1.85
N LYS A 275 44.23 -3.62 -0.55
CA LYS A 275 44.84 -4.86 -0.10
C LYS A 275 43.73 -5.81 0.28
N ARG A 276 43.49 -6.80 -0.58
CA ARG A 276 42.63 -7.94 -0.24
C ARG A 276 43.38 -8.78 0.79
N SER A 277 42.81 -8.95 1.96
CA SER A 277 43.32 -9.86 3.00
C SER A 277 42.23 -10.81 3.46
N GLY A 278 42.62 -12.02 3.86
CA GLY A 278 41.68 -13.06 4.28
C GLY A 278 41.13 -13.90 3.13
N THR A 279 40.49 -15.02 3.48
CA THR A 279 39.82 -15.93 2.54
C THR A 279 38.40 -15.45 2.23
N LEU A 280 37.76 -16.04 1.21
CA LEU A 280 36.37 -15.72 0.86
C LEU A 280 35.41 -16.00 2.02
N GLU A 281 35.66 -17.07 2.77
CA GLU A 281 34.92 -17.48 3.97
C GLU A 281 35.04 -16.41 5.07
N SER A 282 36.26 -15.95 5.36
CA SER A 282 36.47 -14.95 6.42
C SER A 282 35.77 -13.63 6.11
N ASN A 283 35.76 -13.23 4.84
CA ASN A 283 35.06 -12.03 4.37
C ASN A 283 33.54 -12.21 4.39
N TYR A 284 33.04 -13.40 4.09
CA TYR A 284 31.62 -13.75 4.20
C TYR A 284 31.12 -13.64 5.66
N CYS A 285 31.88 -14.18 6.61
CA CYS A 285 31.49 -14.14 8.03
C CYS A 285 31.51 -12.72 8.62
N SER A 286 32.52 -11.93 8.26
CA SER A 286 32.70 -10.55 8.75
C SER A 286 31.79 -9.51 8.08
N SER A 287 31.04 -9.87 7.03
CA SER A 287 30.15 -8.94 6.32
C SER A 287 28.70 -9.09 6.78
N ASN A 288 27.96 -7.98 6.88
CA ASN A 288 26.51 -8.01 7.12
C ASN A 288 25.72 -8.42 5.88
N PHE A 289 26.17 -8.03 4.69
CA PHE A 289 25.54 -8.42 3.43
C PHE A 289 26.56 -9.01 2.44
N VAL A 290 26.07 -9.90 1.60
CA VAL A 290 26.79 -10.59 0.52
C VAL A 290 25.82 -10.76 -0.65
N ILE A 291 26.06 -10.01 -1.72
CA ILE A 291 25.26 -10.06 -2.96
C ILE A 291 26.15 -10.24 -4.18
N THR A 292 25.58 -10.80 -5.25
CA THR A 292 26.15 -10.72 -6.59
C THR A 292 25.23 -9.92 -7.49
N GLY A 293 25.80 -9.09 -8.36
CA GLY A 293 24.97 -8.27 -9.24
C GLY A 293 25.75 -7.44 -10.26
N THR A 294 25.00 -6.90 -11.21
CA THR A 294 25.48 -6.01 -12.27
C THR A 294 25.36 -4.56 -11.83
N VAL A 295 26.41 -3.77 -12.01
CA VAL A 295 26.36 -2.35 -11.65
C VAL A 295 25.62 -1.59 -12.75
N ILE A 296 24.40 -1.15 -12.48
CA ILE A 296 23.54 -0.48 -13.48
C ILE A 296 23.68 1.04 -13.45
N ALA A 297 24.04 1.61 -12.31
CA ALA A 297 24.36 3.03 -12.16
C ALA A 297 25.54 3.21 -11.20
N ALA A 298 26.39 4.19 -11.46
CA ALA A 298 27.54 4.53 -10.63
C ALA A 298 27.81 6.04 -10.73
N VAL A 299 27.60 6.78 -9.66
CA VAL A 299 27.71 8.25 -9.59
C VAL A 299 28.67 8.62 -8.47
N THR A 300 29.69 9.41 -8.77
CA THR A 300 30.64 9.90 -7.76
C THR A 300 30.10 11.18 -7.13
N ARG A 301 30.10 11.25 -5.79
CA ARG A 301 29.78 12.47 -5.03
C ARG A 301 30.76 12.61 -3.87
N ALA A 302 31.38 13.79 -3.73
CA ALA A 302 32.26 14.14 -2.60
C ALA A 302 33.34 13.08 -2.26
N GLY A 303 33.95 12.44 -3.26
CA GLY A 303 35.01 11.43 -3.07
C GLY A 303 34.52 9.99 -2.87
N SER A 304 33.22 9.78 -2.67
CA SER A 304 32.58 8.47 -2.57
C SER A 304 31.82 8.10 -3.86
N LEU A 305 31.61 6.81 -4.09
CA LEU A 305 30.88 6.30 -5.25
C LEU A 305 29.54 5.70 -4.80
N HIS A 306 28.45 6.29 -5.27
CA HIS A 306 27.11 5.75 -5.11
C HIS A 306 26.79 4.85 -6.29
N ALA A 307 26.56 3.56 -6.05
CA ALA A 307 26.23 2.61 -7.10
C ALA A 307 24.87 1.94 -6.85
N THR A 308 24.14 1.69 -7.94
CA THR A 308 22.96 0.84 -7.93
C THR A 308 23.32 -0.47 -8.59
N ILE A 309 23.09 -1.57 -7.87
CA ILE A 309 23.43 -2.92 -8.29
C ILE A 309 22.14 -3.65 -8.64
N SER A 310 21.98 -4.11 -9.88
CA SER A 310 20.96 -5.10 -10.22
C SER A 310 21.41 -6.46 -9.72
N ILE A 311 20.72 -6.99 -8.73
CA ILE A 311 21.08 -8.21 -8.00
C ILE A 311 20.78 -9.42 -8.88
N ILE A 312 21.79 -10.27 -9.02
CA ILE A 312 21.71 -11.60 -9.62
C ILE A 312 21.32 -12.61 -8.52
N ASN A 313 21.97 -12.55 -7.37
CA ASN A 313 21.66 -13.42 -6.25
C ASN A 313 22.03 -12.79 -4.90
N VAL A 314 21.29 -13.16 -3.86
CA VAL A 314 21.53 -12.75 -2.46
C VAL A 314 21.99 -13.97 -1.68
N TYR A 315 23.10 -13.83 -0.98
CA TYR A 315 23.68 -14.89 -0.15
C TYR A 315 23.58 -14.57 1.33
N LYS A 316 23.67 -13.28 1.68
CA LYS A 316 23.45 -12.75 3.03
C LYS A 316 22.88 -11.35 2.86
N GLU A 317 21.70 -11.07 3.41
CA GLU A 317 21.06 -9.76 3.24
C GLU A 317 21.29 -8.82 4.44
N GLY A 318 21.32 -9.37 5.66
CA GLY A 318 21.33 -8.55 6.86
C GLY A 318 20.14 -7.59 6.84
N ASN A 319 20.39 -6.28 7.00
CA ASN A 319 19.37 -5.24 6.92
C ASN A 319 19.38 -4.48 5.58
N LEU A 320 20.01 -5.04 4.53
CA LEU A 320 20.21 -4.33 3.27
C LEU A 320 18.87 -4.05 2.59
N ALA A 321 18.60 -2.79 2.29
CA ALA A 321 17.41 -2.38 1.56
C ALA A 321 17.51 -2.77 0.07
N ILE A 322 16.79 -3.84 -0.30
CA ILE A 322 16.68 -4.32 -1.68
C ILE A 322 15.40 -3.77 -2.31
N GLN A 323 15.55 -3.02 -3.40
CA GLN A 323 14.49 -2.45 -4.22
C GLN A 323 14.18 -3.40 -5.38
N GLN A 324 12.97 -3.96 -5.42
CA GLN A 324 12.55 -4.86 -6.47
C GLN A 324 11.61 -4.16 -7.46
N ALA A 325 11.95 -4.21 -8.75
CA ALA A 325 11.13 -3.71 -9.85
C ALA A 325 10.94 -4.83 -10.89
N GLY A 326 9.77 -5.45 -10.88
CA GLY A 326 9.49 -6.66 -11.68
C GLY A 326 10.34 -7.85 -11.22
N LYS A 327 10.98 -8.56 -12.17
CA LYS A 327 11.90 -9.67 -11.88
C LYS A 327 13.30 -9.23 -11.45
N ASN A 328 13.59 -7.93 -11.56
CA ASN A 328 14.92 -7.39 -11.29
C ASN A 328 14.96 -6.83 -9.87
N MET A 329 15.78 -7.44 -9.02
CA MET A 329 16.12 -6.91 -7.71
C MET A 329 17.27 -5.91 -7.87
N SER A 330 17.29 -4.85 -7.06
CA SER A 330 18.40 -3.91 -7.04
C SER A 330 18.72 -3.42 -5.64
N ALA A 331 19.97 -3.10 -5.35
CA ALA A 331 20.38 -2.49 -4.08
C ALA A 331 21.23 -1.25 -4.32
N LYS A 332 21.09 -0.27 -3.43
CA LYS A 332 21.95 0.92 -3.43
C LYS A 332 23.12 0.69 -2.47
N ILE A 333 24.32 0.85 -3.01
CA ILE A 333 25.56 0.75 -2.23
C ILE A 333 26.36 2.05 -2.29
N LEU A 334 27.06 2.34 -1.21
CA LEU A 334 27.98 3.44 -1.06
C LEU A 334 29.40 2.90 -0.88
N VAL A 335 30.25 3.11 -1.89
CA VAL A 335 31.68 2.83 -1.78
C VAL A 335 32.36 4.08 -1.23
N MET A 336 32.95 3.95 -0.05
CA MET A 336 33.43 5.10 0.70
C MET A 336 34.57 5.84 0.00
N CYS A 337 35.41 5.11 -0.72
CA CYS A 337 36.52 5.65 -1.50
C CYS A 337 36.37 5.31 -2.98
N LYS A 338 36.20 6.30 -3.85
CA LYS A 338 36.07 6.10 -5.31
C LYS A 338 37.21 5.25 -5.91
N GLN A 339 38.42 5.38 -5.37
CA GLN A 339 39.59 4.66 -5.86
C GLN A 339 39.59 3.17 -5.46
N CYS A 340 38.85 2.79 -4.42
CA CYS A 340 38.89 1.44 -3.88
C CYS A 340 37.62 1.03 -3.10
N PRO A 341 37.00 -0.12 -3.41
CA PRO A 341 37.20 -0.99 -4.58
C PRO A 341 36.71 -0.39 -5.91
N LEU A 342 37.40 -0.72 -7.01
CA LEU A 342 37.06 -0.28 -8.36
C LEU A 342 35.83 -1.05 -8.90
N ILE A 343 34.70 -0.35 -8.95
CA ILE A 343 33.44 -0.87 -9.48
C ILE A 343 33.09 -0.06 -10.73
N ARG A 344 32.89 -0.74 -11.86
CA ARG A 344 32.52 -0.12 -13.15
C ARG A 344 31.11 -0.52 -13.55
N ARG A 345 30.37 0.43 -14.13
CA ARG A 345 29.04 0.20 -14.70
C ARG A 345 29.12 -0.89 -15.78
N GLY A 346 28.11 -1.77 -15.81
CA GLY A 346 27.97 -2.85 -16.80
C GLY A 346 28.71 -4.15 -16.46
N LEU A 347 29.49 -4.20 -15.38
CA LEU A 347 30.19 -5.41 -14.95
C LEU A 347 29.52 -6.07 -13.75
N ASN A 348 29.73 -7.37 -13.62
CA ASN A 348 29.20 -8.20 -12.54
C ASN A 348 30.22 -8.31 -11.41
N TYR A 349 29.77 -8.15 -10.17
CA TYR A 349 30.61 -8.21 -8.98
C TYR A 349 29.99 -9.06 -7.88
N ILE A 350 30.86 -9.68 -7.08
CA ILE A 350 30.57 -10.15 -5.72
C ILE A 350 30.87 -8.97 -4.82
N ILE A 351 29.90 -8.57 -4.00
CA ILE A 351 30.01 -7.39 -3.14
C ILE A 351 29.64 -7.83 -1.73
N MET A 352 30.60 -7.70 -0.82
CA MET A 352 30.42 -7.93 0.60
C MET A 352 30.70 -6.64 1.36
N GLY A 353 29.90 -6.33 2.36
CA GLY A 353 30.05 -5.09 3.12
C GLY A 353 29.18 -5.04 4.36
N GLN A 354 29.10 -3.84 4.94
CA GLN A 354 28.28 -3.57 6.12
C GLN A 354 27.00 -2.85 5.71
N VAL A 355 25.94 -2.99 6.50
CA VAL A 355 24.69 -2.25 6.25
C VAL A 355 24.59 -1.12 7.27
N GLU A 356 24.31 0.10 6.81
CA GLU A 356 24.02 1.21 7.72
C GLU A 356 22.63 1.11 8.36
N GLU A 357 22.40 1.89 9.41
CA GLU A 357 21.09 1.98 10.07
C GLU A 357 19.95 2.41 9.13
N ASP A 358 20.28 3.07 8.01
CA ASP A 358 19.31 3.48 6.98
C ASP A 358 19.10 2.44 5.86
N GLY A 359 19.66 1.24 6.01
CA GLY A 359 19.53 0.13 5.08
C GLY A 359 20.43 0.22 3.85
N ARG A 360 21.29 1.23 3.71
CA ARG A 360 22.25 1.32 2.60
C ARG A 360 23.47 0.45 2.86
N GLY A 361 23.90 -0.29 1.83
CA GLY A 361 25.14 -1.08 1.91
C GLY A 361 26.37 -0.19 1.82
N LYS A 362 27.27 -0.24 2.79
CA LYS A 362 28.58 0.42 2.78
C LYS A 362 29.70 -0.55 2.45
N VAL A 363 30.56 -0.11 1.52
CA VAL A 363 31.75 -0.84 1.08
C VAL A 363 32.98 0.03 1.39
N PHE A 364 33.86 -0.49 2.23
CA PHE A 364 35.11 0.13 2.64
C PHE A 364 36.27 -0.36 1.77
N PRO A 365 37.46 0.30 1.78
CA PRO A 365 38.62 -0.13 1.00
C PRO A 365 39.09 -1.56 1.27
N ASN A 366 38.84 -2.08 2.48
CA ASN A 366 39.13 -3.47 2.87
C ASN A 366 37.95 -4.44 2.65
N SER A 367 36.78 -3.96 2.24
CA SER A 367 35.62 -4.80 1.95
C SER A 367 35.84 -5.65 0.70
N PHE A 368 35.29 -6.86 0.71
CA PHE A 368 35.49 -7.80 -0.39
C PHE A 368 34.64 -7.42 -1.60
N VAL A 369 35.32 -6.98 -2.66
CA VAL A 369 34.72 -6.78 -3.99
C VAL A 369 35.58 -7.43 -5.06
N MET A 370 34.96 -8.32 -5.84
CA MET A 370 35.63 -9.07 -6.90
C MET A 370 34.70 -9.25 -8.10
N SER A 371 35.24 -9.28 -9.31
CA SER A 371 34.45 -9.60 -10.50
C SER A 371 33.79 -10.97 -10.37
N PHE A 372 32.48 -11.03 -10.61
CA PHE A 372 31.71 -12.25 -10.53
C PHE A 372 31.83 -13.04 -11.84
N LYS A 373 32.26 -14.31 -11.74
CA LYS A 373 32.19 -15.30 -12.84
C LYS A 373 31.26 -16.42 -12.42
N THR A 374 30.64 -17.10 -13.38
CA THR A 374 29.62 -18.14 -13.14
C THR A 374 30.12 -19.27 -12.21
N LYS A 375 31.41 -19.62 -12.32
CA LYS A 375 32.08 -20.62 -11.46
C LYS A 375 32.10 -20.26 -9.96
N ASN A 376 31.98 -18.97 -9.62
CA ASN A 376 31.96 -18.50 -8.25
C ASN A 376 30.62 -18.79 -7.54
N SER A 377 29.54 -19.06 -8.28
CA SER A 377 28.21 -19.33 -7.70
C SER A 377 28.20 -20.58 -6.82
N LYS A 378 28.89 -21.65 -7.24
CA LYS A 378 28.99 -22.90 -6.46
C LYS A 378 29.68 -22.69 -5.11
N ILE A 379 30.77 -21.91 -5.09
CA ILE A 379 31.52 -21.61 -3.86
C ILE A 379 30.68 -20.74 -2.93
N LEU A 380 30.01 -19.70 -3.45
CA LEU A 380 29.16 -18.82 -2.64
C LEU A 380 27.92 -19.54 -2.09
N ASN A 381 27.33 -20.48 -2.84
CA ASN A 381 26.22 -21.28 -2.34
C ASN A 381 26.64 -22.19 -1.18
N ALA A 382 27.86 -22.73 -1.19
CA ALA A 382 28.38 -23.52 -0.08
C ALA A 382 28.56 -22.69 1.21
N LEU A 383 28.75 -21.36 1.08
CA LEU A 383 28.87 -20.45 2.22
C LEU A 383 27.52 -20.11 2.89
N LYS A 384 26.37 -20.31 2.20
CA LYS A 384 25.04 -20.05 2.78
C LYS A 384 24.75 -20.88 4.04
N ASN A 385 25.29 -22.09 4.09
CA ASN A 385 25.08 -23.03 5.18
C ASN A 385 26.19 -22.98 6.25
N LYS A 386 27.17 -22.07 6.08
CA LYS A 386 28.30 -21.95 7.00
C LYS A 386 27.91 -21.06 8.17
N THR A 387 28.04 -21.56 9.39
CA THR A 387 27.85 -20.77 10.60
C THR A 387 29.03 -19.82 10.80
N CYS A 388 28.67 -18.55 10.89
CA CYS A 388 29.48 -17.40 11.24
C CYS A 388 28.78 -16.74 12.44
#